data_AF-A0A443YTF5-F1
#
_entry.id   AF-A0A443YTF5-F1
#
_cell.length_a   1.000
_cell.length_b   1.000
_cell.length_c   1.000
_cell.angle_alpha   90.00
_cell.angle_beta   90.00
_cell.angle_gamma   90.00
#
_symmetry.space_group_name_H-M   'P 1'
#
loop_
_entity.id
_entity.type
_entity.pdbx_description
1 polymer ?
#
loop_
_entity_poly.entity_id
_entity_poly.type
_entity_poly.pdbx_seq_one_letter_code
_entity_poly.pdbx_strand_id
1 'polypeptide(L)'
;MKKIMFAVMMMVMAGLLTACGAQKTQLAIGQELVREGDCAGAEEYLDVTIAQPQTASELGLAYFLKGKCAEKSGDYASAYENYYAAKLLACYVVSHDTEVNLNTYARSEYCERIIPEMLENLAPKVGDAAAVERIEAKVNGIMTDMYMQRFEKRLE
;
A
#
# COMPACT_ATOMS: atom_id res chain seq x y z
N MET A 1 37.15 -45.44 20.61
CA MET A 1 35.93 -45.61 19.79
C MET A 1 34.73 -45.89 20.69
N LYS A 2 33.60 -45.25 20.41
CA LYS A 2 32.27 -45.44 21.05
C LYS A 2 32.15 -44.95 22.49
N LYS A 3 31.84 -43.65 22.69
CA LYS A 3 31.06 -43.10 23.83
C LYS A 3 30.95 -41.56 23.84
N ILE A 4 31.61 -40.85 22.91
CA ILE A 4 31.57 -39.37 22.84
C ILE A 4 30.82 -38.87 21.60
N MET A 5 29.89 -39.65 21.03
CA MET A 5 29.13 -39.28 19.82
C MET A 5 27.62 -39.14 20.04
N PHE A 6 27.13 -39.08 21.28
CA PHE A 6 25.68 -39.04 21.55
C PHE A 6 25.16 -37.82 22.31
N ALA A 7 26.02 -36.86 22.68
CA ALA A 7 25.60 -35.69 23.47
C ALA A 7 25.54 -34.37 22.70
N VAL A 8 26.05 -34.30 21.45
CA VAL A 8 26.12 -33.04 20.68
C VAL A 8 24.94 -32.87 19.71
N MET A 9 24.14 -33.92 19.49
CA MET A 9 23.07 -33.93 18.48
C MET A 9 21.67 -33.58 19.02
N MET A 10 21.55 -33.21 20.30
CA MET A 10 20.29 -32.87 20.98
C MET A 10 20.23 -31.43 21.51
N MET A 11 21.02 -30.51 20.94
CA MET A 11 21.00 -29.07 21.30
C MET A 11 20.91 -28.14 20.07
N VAL A 12 20.31 -28.60 18.98
CA VAL A 12 20.03 -27.74 17.80
C VAL A 12 18.53 -27.60 17.49
N MET A 13 17.65 -28.29 18.23
CA MET A 13 16.19 -28.19 18.09
C MET A 13 15.52 -27.37 19.22
N ALA A 14 16.09 -26.20 19.53
CA ALA A 14 15.46 -25.23 20.44
C ALA A 14 15.50 -23.79 19.89
N GLY A 15 15.55 -23.63 18.57
CA GLY A 15 15.68 -22.32 17.91
C GLY A 15 14.53 -21.93 16.98
N LEU A 16 13.41 -22.65 16.96
CA LEU A 16 12.29 -22.36 16.04
C LEU A 16 10.91 -22.39 16.73
N LEU A 17 10.86 -22.09 18.02
CA LEU A 17 9.59 -21.87 18.70
C LEU A 17 9.61 -20.47 19.31
N THR A 18 8.67 -19.65 18.84
CA THR A 18 8.24 -18.35 19.36
C THR A 18 9.20 -17.17 19.22
N ALA A 19 9.31 -16.65 17.99
CA ALA A 19 9.51 -15.22 17.75
C ALA A 19 8.35 -14.65 16.92
N CYS A 20 7.09 -14.98 17.27
CA CYS A 20 5.91 -14.24 16.81
C CYS A 20 5.74 -12.95 17.63
N GLY A 21 6.84 -12.25 17.92
CA GLY A 21 6.83 -10.98 18.64
C GLY A 21 6.68 -9.86 17.63
N ALA A 22 5.44 -9.41 17.39
CA ALA A 22 5.08 -8.11 16.81
C ALA A 22 6.03 -7.56 15.72
N GLN A 23 6.38 -8.36 14.71
CA GLN A 23 7.16 -7.85 13.58
C GLN A 23 6.28 -6.88 12.79
N LYS A 24 6.63 -5.59 12.79
CA LYS A 24 5.92 -4.58 12.00
C LYS A 24 6.00 -4.96 10.52
N THR A 25 4.87 -4.89 9.81
CA THR A 25 4.84 -5.07 8.36
C THR A 25 5.58 -3.91 7.67
N GLN A 26 6.01 -4.11 6.43
CA GLN A 26 6.63 -3.05 5.62
C GLN A 26 5.72 -1.81 5.57
N LEU A 27 4.43 -2.01 5.31
CA LEU A 27 3.43 -0.95 5.33
C LEU A 27 3.34 -0.23 6.68
N ALA A 28 3.37 -0.95 7.80
CA ALA A 28 3.31 -0.35 9.13
C ALA A 28 4.55 0.52 9.44
N ILE A 29 5.73 0.11 8.95
CA ILE A 29 6.96 0.91 9.08
C ILE A 29 6.85 2.17 8.20
N GLY A 30 6.50 2.01 6.93
CA GLY A 30 6.33 3.15 6.01
C GLY A 30 5.29 4.16 6.51
N GLN A 31 4.16 3.69 7.04
CA GLN A 31 3.12 4.54 7.61
C GLN A 31 3.61 5.35 8.81
N GLU A 32 4.42 4.75 9.70
CA GLU A 32 4.99 5.47 10.84
C GLU A 32 5.94 6.56 10.38
N LEU A 33 6.83 6.26 9.44
CA LEU A 33 7.78 7.24 8.89
C LEU A 33 7.05 8.42 8.22
N VAL A 34 5.98 8.16 7.45
CA VAL A 34 5.14 9.23 6.90
C VAL A 34 4.43 10.04 8.00
N ARG A 35 4.06 9.42 9.13
CA ARG A 35 3.45 10.12 10.28
C ARG A 35 4.47 11.02 10.97
N GLU A 36 5.71 10.56 11.12
CA GLU A 36 6.85 11.33 11.63
C GLU A 36 7.31 12.42 10.64
N GLY A 37 6.84 12.34 9.40
CA GLY A 37 7.13 13.30 8.34
C GLY A 37 8.37 12.98 7.52
N ASP A 38 8.99 11.82 7.76
CA ASP A 38 10.12 11.26 7.01
C ASP A 38 9.63 10.50 5.78
N CYS A 39 9.30 11.26 4.74
CA CYS A 39 8.86 10.70 3.46
C CYS A 39 9.98 9.98 2.70
N ALA A 40 11.24 10.41 2.88
CA ALA A 40 12.38 9.77 2.22
C ALA A 40 12.66 8.39 2.83
N GLY A 41 12.64 8.30 4.17
CA GLY A 41 12.77 7.02 4.86
C GLY A 41 11.61 6.06 4.58
N ALA A 42 10.40 6.58 4.35
CA ALA A 42 9.23 5.76 4.06
C ALA A 42 9.23 5.10 2.68
N GLU A 43 9.96 5.65 1.70
CA GLU A 43 9.81 5.31 0.28
C GLU A 43 10.04 3.82 0.00
N GLU A 44 11.15 3.25 0.48
CA GLU A 44 11.49 1.83 0.26
C GLU A 44 10.40 0.90 0.81
N TYR A 45 9.86 1.20 1.99
CA TYR A 45 8.83 0.39 2.64
C TYR A 45 7.50 0.41 1.86
N LEU A 46 7.13 1.58 1.33
CA LEU A 46 5.93 1.75 0.52
C LEU A 46 6.10 1.07 -0.84
N ASP A 47 7.27 1.15 -1.46
CA ASP A 47 7.57 0.51 -2.73
C ASP A 47 7.55 -1.02 -2.64
N VAL A 48 8.13 -1.58 -1.58
CA VAL A 48 8.05 -3.02 -1.32
C VAL A 48 6.60 -3.46 -1.12
N THR A 49 5.79 -2.67 -0.42
CA THR A 49 4.37 -2.94 -0.24
C THR A 49 3.62 -2.91 -1.58
N ILE A 50 3.94 -1.95 -2.46
CA ILE A 50 3.32 -1.83 -3.79
C ILE A 50 3.70 -2.99 -4.70
N ALA A 51 4.96 -3.45 -4.64
CA ALA A 51 5.42 -4.58 -5.42
C ALA A 51 4.77 -5.90 -4.98
N GLN A 52 4.55 -6.07 -3.66
CA GLN A 52 4.08 -7.32 -3.06
C GLN A 52 2.90 -7.13 -2.08
N PRO A 53 1.77 -6.57 -2.55
CA PRO A 53 0.59 -6.34 -1.71
C PRO A 53 -0.02 -7.67 -1.23
N GLN A 54 -0.36 -7.76 0.06
CA GLN A 54 -1.14 -8.90 0.55
C GLN A 54 -2.63 -8.67 0.27
N THR A 55 -3.10 -7.43 0.41
CA THR A 55 -4.51 -7.05 0.17
C THR A 55 -4.64 -5.80 -0.70
N ALA A 56 -5.81 -5.59 -1.31
CA ALA A 56 -6.12 -4.36 -2.04
C ALA A 56 -6.13 -3.13 -1.10
N SER A 57 -6.59 -3.32 0.14
CA SER A 57 -6.58 -2.29 1.19
C SER A 57 -5.17 -1.81 1.55
N GLU A 58 -4.22 -2.74 1.74
CA GLU A 58 -2.81 -2.40 1.99
C GLU A 58 -2.21 -1.59 0.85
N LEU A 59 -2.55 -2.00 -0.37
CA LEU A 59 -2.04 -1.35 -1.56
C LEU A 59 -2.64 0.05 -1.74
N GLY A 60 -3.94 0.22 -1.51
CA GLY A 60 -4.58 1.52 -1.49
C GLY A 60 -3.96 2.47 -0.47
N LEU A 61 -3.65 1.97 0.74
CA LEU A 61 -2.99 2.76 1.77
C LEU A 61 -1.56 3.14 1.36
N ALA A 62 -0.79 2.23 0.76
CA ALA A 62 0.56 2.52 0.32
C ALA A 62 0.59 3.66 -0.72
N TYR A 63 -0.29 3.60 -1.73
CA TYR A 63 -0.45 4.68 -2.70
C TYR A 63 -0.88 5.99 -2.04
N PHE A 64 -1.83 5.97 -1.11
CA PHE A 64 -2.23 7.18 -0.40
C PHE A 64 -1.07 7.84 0.36
N LEU A 65 -0.25 7.05 1.04
CA LEU A 65 0.90 7.54 1.78
C LEU A 65 1.96 8.15 0.84
N LYS A 66 2.21 7.53 -0.31
CA LYS A 66 3.06 8.11 -1.35
C LYS A 66 2.49 9.42 -1.89
N GLY A 67 1.18 9.48 -2.13
CA GLY A 67 0.48 10.71 -2.55
C GLY A 67 0.65 11.85 -1.56
N LYS A 68 0.53 11.56 -0.25
CA LYS A 68 0.75 12.54 0.82
C LYS A 68 2.18 13.07 0.85
N CYS A 69 3.15 12.19 0.63
CA CYS A 69 4.55 12.59 0.56
C CYS A 69 4.86 13.44 -0.67
N ALA A 70 4.32 13.09 -1.83
CA ALA A 70 4.47 13.86 -3.06
C ALA A 70 3.77 15.23 -2.97
N GLU A 71 2.58 15.30 -2.37
CA GLU A 71 1.90 16.58 -2.16
C GLU A 71 2.72 17.51 -1.25
N LYS A 72 3.29 16.95 -0.16
CA LYS A 72 4.15 17.69 0.77
C LYS A 72 5.44 18.20 0.11
N SER A 73 5.99 17.47 -0.85
CA SER A 73 7.18 17.90 -1.61
C SER A 73 6.87 18.88 -2.75
N GLY A 74 5.59 19.11 -3.06
CA GLY A 74 5.16 19.96 -4.17
C GLY A 74 5.17 19.26 -5.53
N ASP A 75 5.42 17.95 -5.58
CA ASP A 75 5.27 17.14 -6.79
C ASP A 75 3.80 16.78 -6.99
N TYR A 76 3.02 17.73 -7.49
CA TYR A 76 1.58 17.59 -7.64
C TYR A 76 1.18 16.54 -8.68
N ALA A 77 2.00 16.32 -9.71
CA ALA A 77 1.75 15.28 -10.70
C ALA A 77 1.86 13.89 -10.06
N SER A 78 2.93 13.64 -9.30
CA SER A 78 3.06 12.39 -8.55
C SER A 78 2.01 12.26 -7.45
N ALA A 79 1.65 13.36 -6.77
CA ALA A 79 0.58 13.34 -5.77
C ALA A 79 -0.76 12.91 -6.38
N TYR A 80 -1.13 13.52 -7.51
CA TYR A 80 -2.35 13.19 -8.23
C TYR A 80 -2.35 11.73 -8.70
N GLU A 81 -1.26 11.26 -9.30
CA GLU A 81 -1.10 9.87 -9.74
C GLU A 81 -1.35 8.88 -8.60
N ASN A 82 -0.69 9.10 -7.46
CA ASN A 82 -0.79 8.22 -6.31
C ASN A 82 -2.17 8.29 -5.64
N TYR A 83 -2.78 9.47 -5.53
CA TYR A 83 -4.13 9.58 -4.99
C TYR A 83 -5.19 8.99 -5.91
N TYR A 84 -5.04 9.11 -7.22
CA TYR A 84 -5.98 8.50 -8.16
C TYR A 84 -5.90 6.97 -8.09
N ALA A 85 -4.70 6.40 -8.00
CA ALA A 85 -4.51 4.97 -7.70
C ALA A 85 -5.19 4.56 -6.38
N ALA A 86 -4.95 5.32 -5.30
CA ALA A 86 -5.58 5.05 -4.01
C ALA A 86 -7.12 5.10 -4.07
N LYS A 87 -7.69 6.02 -4.85
CA LYS A 87 -9.14 6.11 -5.08
C LYS A 87 -9.70 4.85 -5.72
N LEU A 88 -9.10 4.41 -6.83
CA LEU A 88 -9.55 3.21 -7.54
C LEU A 88 -9.56 1.99 -6.60
N LEU A 89 -8.54 1.89 -5.76
CA LEU A 89 -8.39 0.79 -4.79
C LEU A 89 -9.37 0.88 -3.63
N ALA A 90 -9.57 2.08 -3.09
CA ALA A 90 -10.58 2.30 -2.07
C ALA A 90 -11.98 1.93 -2.61
N CYS A 91 -12.31 2.33 -3.83
CA CYS A 91 -13.59 1.99 -4.46
C CYS A 91 -13.73 0.50 -4.77
N TYR A 92 -12.65 -0.15 -5.20
CA TYR A 92 -12.62 -1.61 -5.40
C TYR A 92 -12.90 -2.35 -4.09
N VAL A 93 -12.19 -2.01 -3.02
CA VAL A 93 -12.37 -2.61 -1.69
C VAL A 93 -13.81 -2.42 -1.20
N VAL A 94 -14.35 -1.20 -1.30
CA VAL A 94 -15.74 -0.90 -0.89
C VAL A 94 -16.77 -1.75 -1.65
N SER A 95 -16.50 -2.10 -2.91
CA SER A 95 -17.42 -2.90 -3.73
C SER A 95 -17.22 -4.42 -3.61
N HIS A 96 -16.08 -4.90 -3.08
CA HIS A 96 -15.72 -6.32 -3.12
C HIS A 96 -15.40 -6.95 -1.75
N ASP A 97 -14.94 -6.19 -0.75
CA ASP A 97 -14.71 -6.74 0.60
C ASP A 97 -16.01 -6.75 1.41
N THR A 98 -16.36 -7.92 1.95
CA THR A 98 -17.52 -8.12 2.82
C THR A 98 -17.22 -7.82 4.30
N GLU A 99 -15.94 -7.79 4.69
CA GLU A 99 -15.49 -7.40 6.03
C GLU A 99 -15.18 -5.89 6.08
N VAL A 100 -16.17 -5.10 6.49
CA VAL A 100 -16.00 -3.66 6.72
C VAL A 100 -15.14 -3.45 7.97
N ASN A 101 -13.83 -3.31 7.80
CA ASN A 101 -12.96 -2.87 8.88
C ASN A 101 -13.15 -1.36 9.11
N LEU A 102 -14.00 -1.02 10.08
CA LEU A 102 -14.37 0.36 10.44
C LEU A 102 -13.17 1.24 10.84
N ASN A 103 -11.99 0.69 11.09
CA ASN A 103 -10.80 1.41 11.57
C ASN A 103 -9.75 1.71 10.49
N THR A 104 -10.03 1.46 9.21
CA THR A 104 -9.04 1.66 8.13
C THR A 104 -9.54 2.51 6.97
N TYR A 105 -8.59 2.96 6.15
CA TYR A 105 -8.71 3.75 4.92
C TYR A 105 -9.76 3.23 3.91
N ALA A 106 -10.27 2.00 4.11
CA ALA A 106 -11.33 1.35 3.35
C ALA A 106 -12.75 1.75 3.79
N ARG A 107 -13.02 3.04 3.98
CA ARG A 107 -14.40 3.55 4.15
C ARG A 107 -14.93 4.04 2.80
N SER A 108 -16.23 3.88 2.55
CA SER A 108 -16.91 4.48 1.37
C SER A 108 -16.56 5.96 1.22
N GLU A 109 -16.40 6.68 2.33
CA GLU A 109 -16.01 8.10 2.37
C GLU A 109 -14.67 8.40 1.69
N TYR A 110 -13.68 7.50 1.72
CA TYR A 110 -12.42 7.71 1.00
C TYR A 110 -12.60 7.58 -0.52
N CYS A 111 -13.39 6.60 -0.97
CA CYS A 111 -13.74 6.42 -2.38
C CYS A 111 -14.61 7.56 -2.92
N GLU A 112 -15.63 7.96 -2.16
CA GLU A 112 -16.73 8.82 -2.64
C GLU A 112 -16.50 10.31 -2.39
N ARG A 113 -15.68 10.67 -1.38
CA ARG A 113 -15.57 12.06 -0.93
C ARG A 113 -14.15 12.54 -0.71
N ILE A 114 -13.39 11.94 0.21
CA ILE A 114 -12.09 12.47 0.66
C ILE A 114 -11.08 12.52 -0.49
N ILE A 115 -10.83 11.40 -1.17
CA ILE A 115 -9.85 11.37 -2.24
C ILE A 115 -10.34 12.16 -3.47
N PRO A 116 -11.62 12.07 -3.90
CA PRO A 116 -12.15 12.95 -4.93
C PRO A 116 -11.93 14.44 -4.67
N GLU A 117 -12.25 14.95 -3.47
CA GLU A 117 -12.00 16.35 -3.09
C GLU A 117 -10.50 16.70 -3.18
N MET A 118 -9.61 15.79 -2.77
CA MET A 118 -8.16 16.00 -2.89
C MET A 118 -7.72 16.09 -4.35
N LEU A 119 -8.23 15.21 -5.22
CA LEU A 119 -7.92 15.22 -6.65
C LEU A 119 -8.43 16.48 -7.33
N GLU A 120 -9.64 16.94 -7.01
CA GLU A 120 -10.19 18.20 -7.52
C GLU A 120 -9.30 19.40 -7.15
N ASN A 121 -8.80 19.42 -5.91
CA ASN A 121 -7.89 20.47 -5.44
C ASN A 121 -6.48 20.39 -6.07
N LEU A 122 -6.03 19.19 -6.45
CA LEU A 122 -4.72 18.96 -7.08
C LEU A 122 -4.75 19.18 -8.59
N ALA A 123 -5.84 18.84 -9.28
CA ALA A 123 -5.98 18.96 -10.73
C ALA A 123 -5.45 20.29 -11.31
N PRO A 124 -5.82 21.49 -10.78
CA PRO A 124 -5.31 22.75 -11.30
C PRO A 124 -3.82 22.99 -11.04
N LYS A 125 -3.20 22.25 -10.12
CA LYS A 125 -1.76 22.33 -9.80
C LYS A 125 -0.91 21.37 -10.64
N VAL A 126 -1.52 20.33 -11.20
CA VAL A 126 -0.85 19.35 -12.08
C VAL A 126 -0.53 19.96 -13.44
N GLY A 127 -1.40 20.83 -13.95
CA GLY A 127 -1.25 21.46 -15.26
C GLY A 127 -2.60 21.68 -15.93
N ASP A 128 -2.67 21.37 -17.23
CA ASP A 128 -3.91 21.40 -17.99
C ASP A 128 -4.72 20.11 -17.82
N ALA A 129 -5.97 20.12 -18.30
CA ALA A 129 -6.84 18.95 -18.28
C ALA A 129 -6.22 17.75 -18.99
N ALA A 130 -5.47 17.99 -20.08
CA ALA A 130 -4.79 16.93 -20.82
C ALA A 130 -3.69 16.24 -19.99
N ALA A 131 -3.00 16.96 -19.09
CA ALA A 131 -2.04 16.37 -18.18
C ALA A 131 -2.70 15.44 -17.16
N VAL A 132 -3.84 15.86 -16.60
CA VAL A 132 -4.66 15.03 -15.70
C VAL A 132 -5.15 13.78 -16.43
N GLU A 133 -5.74 13.92 -17.61
CA GLU A 133 -6.23 12.78 -18.42
C GLU A 133 -5.12 11.77 -18.74
N ARG A 134 -3.90 12.22 -19.03
CA ARG A 134 -2.76 11.32 -19.25
C ARG A 134 -2.38 10.53 -17.99
N ILE A 135 -2.41 11.17 -16.83
CA ILE A 135 -2.14 10.51 -15.55
C ILE A 135 -3.23 9.48 -15.27
N GLU A 136 -4.51 9.85 -15.40
CA GLU A 136 -5.63 8.93 -15.20
C GLU A 136 -5.56 7.73 -16.14
N ALA A 137 -5.28 7.95 -17.43
CA ALA A 137 -5.12 6.88 -18.41
C ALA A 137 -3.97 5.92 -18.06
N LYS A 138 -2.82 6.47 -17.65
CA LYS A 138 -1.67 5.69 -17.19
C LYS A 138 -2.04 4.82 -15.99
N VAL A 139 -2.64 5.42 -14.95
CA VAL A 139 -3.01 4.71 -13.73
C VAL A 139 -4.07 3.66 -14.03
N ASN A 140 -5.10 3.98 -14.82
CA ASN A 140 -6.12 3.01 -15.22
C ASN A 140 -5.50 1.79 -15.93
N GLY A 141 -4.55 2.00 -16.84
CA GLY A 141 -3.82 0.90 -17.48
C GLY A 141 -3.10 0.01 -16.47
N ILE A 142 -2.31 0.61 -15.57
CA ILE A 142 -1.59 -0.12 -14.51
C ILE A 142 -2.58 -0.89 -13.62
N MET A 143 -3.68 -0.24 -13.23
CA MET A 143 -4.65 -0.82 -12.29
C MET A 143 -5.43 -1.97 -12.93
N THR A 144 -5.87 -1.83 -14.19
CA THR A 144 -6.53 -2.92 -14.92
C THR A 144 -5.58 -4.11 -15.11
N ASP A 145 -4.33 -3.86 -15.49
CA ASP A 145 -3.36 -4.92 -15.76
C ASP A 145 -2.91 -5.65 -14.47
N MET A 146 -2.69 -4.90 -13.37
CA MET A 146 -2.17 -5.48 -12.12
C MET A 146 -3.25 -6.04 -11.19
N TYR A 147 -4.46 -5.47 -11.15
CA TYR A 147 -5.44 -5.83 -10.11
C TYR A 147 -6.46 -6.85 -10.57
N MET A 148 -7.00 -6.72 -11.78
CA MET A 148 -7.98 -7.70 -12.29
C MET A 148 -7.32 -9.09 -12.34
N GLN A 149 -6.08 -9.20 -12.81
CA GLN A 149 -5.39 -10.50 -12.85
C GLN A 149 -5.03 -11.10 -11.48
N ARG A 150 -4.81 -10.29 -10.44
CA ARG A 150 -4.25 -10.74 -9.15
C ARG A 150 -5.30 -10.93 -8.06
N PHE A 151 -6.44 -10.25 -8.14
CA PHE A 151 -7.52 -10.34 -7.15
C PHE A 151 -8.73 -11.13 -7.66
N GLU A 152 -9.02 -11.18 -8.97
CA GLU A 152 -10.06 -12.08 -9.50
C GLU A 152 -9.67 -13.56 -9.30
N LYS A 153 -8.39 -13.92 -9.48
CA LYS A 153 -7.87 -15.29 -9.26
C LYS A 153 -7.93 -15.80 -7.82
N ARG A 154 -8.21 -14.93 -6.83
CA ARG A 154 -8.37 -15.34 -5.43
C ARG A 154 -9.83 -15.64 -5.06
N LEU A 155 -10.76 -15.39 -5.97
CA LEU A 155 -12.19 -15.66 -5.81
C LEU A 155 -12.63 -16.99 -6.48
N GLU A 156 -11.73 -17.65 -7.21
CA GLU A 156 -11.88 -19.03 -7.74
C GLU A 156 -11.19 -20.05 -6.83
#